data_AF-A0A5C6KAX8-F1
#
_entry.id   AF-A0A5C6KAX8-F1
#
_cell.length_a   1.000
_cell.length_b   1.000
_cell.length_c   1.000
_cell.angle_alpha   90.00
_cell.angle_beta   90.00
_cell.angle_gamma   90.00
#
_symmetry.space_group_name_H-M   'P 1'
#
loop_
_entity.id
_entity.type
_entity.pdbx_description
1 polymer ?
#
loop_
_entity_poly.entity_id
_entity_poly.type
_entity_poly.pdbx_seq_one_letter_code
_entity_poly.pdbx_strand_id
1 'polypeptide(L)'
;MAKLSIYIMSLLLLTSLFSCQNEELKNNGDMGYLMLDVATNASLNTKATEYDGKSIGLKILDAEGNLEKEYEDWQTIQGTKVALKPGSYQLIASSAGYDGQAGKKKPYYSGTKTINIVSGEIANTEIVCTLANVKVTVQFTESFKKAFGFWDGQIMGAFVLESQDRSQRIEPNIMDIVNKEGGEGEYYFPVSNLIYNVMVYNISFGEALNYTDSVMDVNARDHIILNFGTKEDQTGKGDISVVVNEALQEFTYTILVPNTQTGSFTSLTTKPANPWTTFAKLSGTVDSSEETDPSKIVFKYHVSGETAEWQTIATTKSGEEFTADLEGLKPATTYEYAISDGTNHGDTIAFTTETRRTIPESGFENWWLKDEKIYMPGTLGGESFWDSGNTAAANMLGKDYNITLPDETEKHEGTTSAKLASKNVFVKFAAGNLFSGEFLGLDGMDGILSFGRPFESRPSQLKGWFKYTQGEINQDNNYPNKPEGAEKGQMDKGKIYIAIGDWEPQTFTVKNKSYTAIVPVQTNKNVQQLFDSNDEHIIAYGELVIDKTVADWEELAIDLTYRSDRKPKYIVIVGTSSIYGDYFVGSDQSVLWLDDLSLEYPTTYPTIK
;
A
#
# COMPACT_ATOMS: atom_id res chain seq x y z
N MET A 1 -9.27 55.35 -43.17
CA MET A 1 -10.24 56.38 -43.57
C MET A 1 -11.13 56.67 -42.37
N ALA A 2 -11.19 57.94 -41.94
CA ALA A 2 -12.09 58.57 -40.95
C ALA A 2 -12.04 58.04 -39.51
N LYS A 3 -12.03 58.82 -38.42
CA LYS A 3 -11.96 60.26 -38.07
C LYS A 3 -11.66 60.23 -36.55
N LEU A 4 -10.50 60.68 -36.07
CA LEU A 4 -10.26 62.00 -35.45
C LEU A 4 -11.49 62.72 -34.84
N SER A 5 -11.49 62.82 -33.50
CA SER A 5 -11.99 63.93 -32.67
C SER A 5 -11.17 63.92 -31.37
N ILE A 6 -10.16 64.81 -31.18
CA ILE A 6 -10.24 66.18 -30.61
C ILE A 6 -10.30 66.10 -29.05
N TYR A 7 -9.38 66.61 -28.23
CA TYR A 7 -8.60 67.87 -28.25
C TYR A 7 -7.19 67.74 -27.62
N ILE A 8 -6.23 68.46 -28.22
CA ILE A 8 -4.92 68.89 -27.69
C ILE A 8 -5.05 70.38 -27.29
N MET A 9 -4.51 70.77 -26.13
CA MET A 9 -3.85 72.06 -25.75
C MET A 9 -4.08 72.26 -24.24
N SER A 10 -3.18 72.80 -23.42
CA SER A 10 -2.11 73.76 -23.68
C SER A 10 -1.15 73.86 -22.49
N LEU A 11 0.08 74.23 -22.85
CA LEU A 11 1.27 74.58 -22.09
C LEU A 11 1.10 75.91 -21.29
N LEU A 12 1.76 75.98 -20.12
CA LEU A 12 2.27 77.15 -19.36
C LEU A 12 1.49 78.50 -19.40
N LEU A 13 1.05 79.01 -18.23
CA LEU A 13 1.64 80.18 -17.53
C LEU A 13 0.88 80.57 -16.25
N LEU A 14 1.68 80.83 -15.20
CA LEU A 14 1.53 81.70 -14.01
C LEU A 14 0.18 82.28 -13.52
N THR A 15 0.10 82.25 -12.18
CA THR A 15 -0.56 83.18 -11.23
C THR A 15 -2.09 83.16 -11.10
N SER A 16 -2.57 82.66 -9.97
CA SER A 16 -3.20 83.50 -8.93
C SER A 16 -3.62 82.65 -7.72
N LEU A 17 -3.02 82.97 -6.58
CA LEU A 17 -3.58 82.94 -5.23
C LEU A 17 -5.03 82.43 -5.12
N PHE A 18 -5.22 81.25 -4.53
CA PHE A 18 -6.30 81.00 -3.59
C PHE A 18 -5.75 80.25 -2.38
N SER A 19 -5.06 81.02 -1.54
CA SER A 19 -5.04 80.79 -0.11
C SER A 19 -6.48 80.96 0.39
N CYS A 20 -7.26 79.88 0.44
CA CYS A 20 -8.32 79.80 1.44
C CYS A 20 -7.66 79.44 2.77
N GLN A 21 -7.18 80.48 3.47
CA GLN A 21 -6.91 80.39 4.90
C GLN A 21 -8.23 80.04 5.59
N ASN A 22 -8.35 78.83 6.12
CA ASN A 22 -9.35 78.57 7.16
C ASN A 22 -8.91 79.38 8.39
N GLU A 23 -9.67 80.42 8.75
CA GLU A 23 -9.47 81.18 9.98
C GLU A 23 -9.53 80.31 11.25
N GLU A 24 -10.12 79.10 11.17
CA GLU A 24 -10.14 78.13 12.28
C GLU A 24 -8.76 77.53 12.64
N LEU A 25 -7.75 77.59 11.76
CA LEU A 25 -6.43 76.99 12.03
C LEU A 25 -5.51 77.91 12.86
N LYS A 26 -5.84 79.19 13.03
CA LYS A 26 -5.00 80.17 13.74
C LYS A 26 -5.02 80.05 15.27
N ASN A 27 -5.93 79.26 15.85
CA ASN A 27 -6.06 79.14 17.31
C ASN A 27 -5.21 78.01 17.95
N ASN A 28 -4.38 77.30 17.16
CA ASN A 28 -3.49 76.24 17.65
C ASN A 28 -2.05 76.45 17.13
N GLY A 29 -1.48 77.63 17.43
CA GLY A 29 -0.27 78.22 16.80
C GLY A 29 1.05 77.42 16.83
N ASP A 30 1.05 76.21 17.37
CA ASP A 30 2.23 75.34 17.49
C ASP A 30 2.14 74.07 16.61
N MET A 31 1.12 73.92 15.77
CA MET A 31 0.88 72.71 14.95
C MET A 31 0.59 73.05 13.47
N GLY A 32 1.01 72.18 12.57
CA GLY A 32 0.57 72.13 11.17
C GLY A 32 -0.28 70.89 10.88
N TYR A 33 -0.81 70.77 9.67
CA TYR A 33 -1.75 69.70 9.31
C TYR A 33 -1.33 68.96 8.04
N LEU A 34 -1.38 67.63 8.08
CA LEU A 34 -1.18 66.75 6.93
C LEU A 34 -2.54 66.33 6.37
N MET A 35 -2.71 66.44 5.05
CA MET A 35 -3.79 65.79 4.30
C MET A 35 -3.16 64.85 3.27
N LEU A 36 -3.52 63.58 3.34
CA LEU A 36 -2.87 62.50 2.61
C LEU A 36 -3.88 61.76 1.72
N ASP A 37 -3.48 61.52 0.49
CA ASP A 37 -4.05 60.48 -0.36
C ASP A 37 -3.03 59.35 -0.57
N VAL A 38 -3.51 58.10 -0.59
CA VAL A 38 -2.68 56.94 -0.92
C VAL A 38 -3.25 56.25 -2.15
N ALA A 39 -2.46 56.21 -3.22
CA ALA A 39 -2.78 55.47 -4.43
C ALA A 39 -1.98 54.17 -4.46
N THR A 40 -2.56 53.11 -5.03
CA THR A 40 -1.82 51.90 -5.39
C THR A 40 -1.56 51.92 -6.89
N ASN A 41 -0.30 51.82 -7.29
CA ASN A 41 0.03 51.58 -8.69
C ASN A 41 0.42 50.12 -8.86
N ALA A 42 -0.54 49.33 -9.35
CA ALA A 42 -0.41 47.91 -9.61
C ALA A 42 0.21 47.60 -10.97
N SER A 43 0.86 48.56 -11.66
CA SER A 43 1.42 48.38 -12.99
C SER A 43 2.60 47.39 -13.01
N LEU A 44 2.26 46.10 -13.03
CA LEU A 44 2.86 45.10 -13.91
C LEU A 44 1.93 45.03 -15.12
N ASN A 45 2.42 45.07 -16.37
CA ASN A 45 1.56 44.91 -17.56
C ASN A 45 1.07 43.45 -17.73
N THR A 46 0.52 42.86 -16.68
CA THR A 46 -0.31 41.67 -16.73
C THR A 46 -1.62 42.09 -16.11
N LYS A 47 -2.75 41.93 -16.83
CA LYS A 47 -4.10 42.30 -16.38
C LYS A 47 -4.26 42.02 -14.88
N ALA A 48 -4.18 43.07 -14.06
CA ALA A 48 -4.28 42.93 -12.62
C ALA A 48 -5.70 42.45 -12.30
N THR A 49 -5.81 41.24 -11.76
CA THR A 49 -6.96 40.89 -10.93
C THR A 49 -6.98 41.85 -9.74
N GLU A 50 -8.15 42.39 -9.41
CA GLU A 50 -8.36 43.29 -8.27
C GLU A 50 -7.61 42.77 -7.03
N TYR A 51 -6.81 43.64 -6.41
CA TYR A 51 -6.16 43.38 -5.14
C TYR A 51 -7.24 43.30 -4.05
N ASP A 52 -7.48 42.10 -3.52
CA ASP A 52 -8.52 41.81 -2.50
C ASP A 52 -7.93 41.61 -1.08
N GLY A 53 -6.71 42.09 -0.81
CA GLY A 53 -5.90 41.58 0.29
C GLY A 53 -5.35 42.60 1.28
N LYS A 54 -6.20 43.17 2.14
CA LYS A 54 -5.90 44.05 3.30
C LYS A 54 -5.67 45.54 2.99
N SER A 55 -6.18 46.37 3.91
CA SER A 55 -5.97 47.82 3.97
C SER A 55 -4.50 48.22 3.86
N ILE A 56 -4.24 49.43 3.37
CA ILE A 56 -2.89 50.01 3.43
C ILE A 56 -2.76 50.74 4.78
N GLY A 57 -1.87 50.26 5.65
CA GLY A 57 -1.52 50.96 6.88
C GLY A 57 -0.62 52.16 6.60
N LEU A 58 -0.63 53.15 7.49
CA LEU A 58 0.21 54.34 7.43
C LEU A 58 1.00 54.50 8.73
N LYS A 59 2.31 54.63 8.61
CA LYS A 59 3.21 55.10 9.68
C LYS A 59 3.73 56.48 9.35
N ILE A 60 3.71 57.37 10.34
CA ILE A 60 4.28 58.71 10.29
C ILE A 60 5.45 58.73 11.28
N LEU A 61 6.66 58.87 10.77
CA LEU A 61 7.88 58.95 11.56
C LEU A 61 8.41 60.39 11.58
N ASP A 62 8.96 60.83 12.71
CA ASP A 62 9.67 62.11 12.82
C ASP A 62 11.02 62.08 12.05
N ALA A 63 11.78 63.18 12.11
CA ALA A 63 13.06 63.30 11.41
C ALA A 63 14.14 62.35 11.97
N GLU A 64 14.00 61.94 13.22
CA GLU A 64 14.86 61.01 13.93
C GLU A 64 14.45 59.54 13.72
N GLY A 65 13.31 59.28 13.07
CA GLY A 65 12.78 57.95 12.76
C GLY A 65 11.87 57.36 13.85
N ASN A 66 11.48 58.14 14.86
CA ASN A 66 10.54 57.69 15.89
C ASN A 66 9.11 57.71 15.38
N LEU A 67 8.30 56.74 15.81
CA LEU A 67 6.91 56.64 15.44
C LEU A 67 6.07 57.73 16.13
N GLU A 68 5.48 58.61 15.33
CA GLU A 68 4.61 59.68 15.80
C GLU A 68 3.13 59.30 15.74
N LYS A 69 2.72 58.68 14.63
CA LYS A 69 1.35 58.16 14.45
C LYS A 69 1.36 56.90 13.58
N GLU A 70 0.45 55.98 13.89
CA GLU A 70 0.19 54.77 13.11
C GLU A 70 -1.30 54.60 12.89
N TYR A 71 -1.67 54.19 11.68
CA TYR A 71 -3.02 53.86 11.27
C TYR A 71 -3.00 52.49 10.60
N GLU A 72 -3.81 51.55 11.07
CA GLU A 72 -3.93 50.21 10.46
C GLU A 72 -4.55 50.26 9.06
N ASP A 73 -5.37 51.27 8.80
CA ASP A 73 -5.94 51.57 7.49
C ASP A 73 -5.98 53.08 7.27
N TRP A 74 -5.23 53.57 6.28
CA TRP A 74 -5.18 54.98 5.92
C TRP A 74 -6.56 55.53 5.50
N GLN A 75 -7.48 54.69 5.01
CA GLN A 75 -8.82 55.13 4.60
C GLN A 75 -9.59 55.73 5.77
N THR A 76 -9.27 55.34 7.01
CA THR A 76 -9.88 55.91 8.23
C THR A 76 -9.58 57.40 8.42
N ILE A 77 -8.53 57.91 7.79
CA ILE A 77 -8.13 59.32 7.86
C ILE A 77 -8.26 60.03 6.50
N GLN A 78 -8.85 59.39 5.49
CA GLN A 78 -9.03 60.00 4.18
C GLN A 78 -9.89 61.27 4.28
N GLY A 79 -9.42 62.36 3.65
CA GLY A 79 -10.09 63.66 3.71
C GLY A 79 -10.04 64.36 5.08
N THR A 80 -9.36 63.78 6.07
CA THR A 80 -9.15 64.40 7.39
C THR A 80 -7.83 65.18 7.45
N LYS A 81 -7.72 66.09 8.42
CA LYS A 81 -6.49 66.86 8.69
C LYS A 81 -5.77 66.28 9.89
N VAL A 82 -4.63 65.63 9.67
CA VAL A 82 -3.81 65.06 10.74
C VAL A 82 -2.89 66.14 11.31
N ALA A 83 -3.14 66.57 12.56
CA ALA A 83 -2.30 67.56 13.23
C ALA A 83 -0.92 66.97 13.61
N LEU A 84 0.16 67.67 13.27
CA LEU A 84 1.56 67.34 13.58
C LEU A 84 2.32 68.61 13.98
N LYS A 85 3.39 68.48 14.77
CA LYS A 85 4.25 69.63 15.09
C LYS A 85 5.00 70.06 13.81
N PRO A 86 5.44 71.32 13.70
CA PRO A 86 6.29 71.74 12.59
C PRO A 86 7.59 70.92 12.56
N GLY A 87 7.94 70.37 11.40
CA GLY A 87 9.07 69.47 11.25
C GLY A 87 8.99 68.59 10.00
N SER A 88 10.08 67.87 9.72
CA SER A 88 10.13 66.90 8.63
C SER A 88 9.63 65.54 9.11
N TYR A 89 8.77 64.91 8.32
CA TYR A 89 8.21 63.60 8.62
C TYR A 89 8.39 62.65 7.44
N GLN A 90 8.67 61.39 7.75
CA GLN A 90 8.65 60.30 6.78
C GLN A 90 7.32 59.56 6.89
N LEU A 91 6.57 59.54 5.80
CA LEU A 91 5.30 58.83 5.67
C LEU A 91 5.57 57.49 4.98
N ILE A 92 5.21 56.38 5.62
CA ILE A 92 5.35 55.02 5.09
C ILE A 92 3.95 54.43 4.99
N ALA A 93 3.47 54.25 3.78
CA ALA A 93 2.23 53.54 3.50
C ALA A 93 2.58 52.11 3.02
N SER A 94 1.98 51.08 3.60
CA SER A 94 2.23 49.70 3.19
C SER A 94 1.08 48.74 3.49
N SER A 95 0.98 47.61 2.78
CA SER A 95 -0.02 46.57 3.06
C SER A 95 -0.02 46.17 4.54
N ALA A 96 -1.17 46.30 5.19
CA ALA A 96 -1.31 46.05 6.62
C ALA A 96 -1.08 44.57 6.95
N GLY A 97 -0.43 44.31 8.08
CA GLY A 97 -0.19 42.95 8.57
C GLY A 97 0.69 42.10 7.65
N TYR A 98 1.60 42.72 6.90
CA TYR A 98 2.71 42.02 6.25
C TYR A 98 3.73 41.63 7.32
N ASP A 99 4.08 40.35 7.34
CA ASP A 99 4.96 39.69 8.32
C ASP A 99 6.41 39.54 7.82
N GLY A 100 6.73 40.07 6.64
CA GLY A 100 8.02 39.90 6.00
C GLY A 100 8.25 38.53 5.38
N GLN A 101 7.26 37.64 5.41
CA GLN A 101 7.39 36.25 4.97
C GLN A 101 6.87 36.05 3.55
N ALA A 102 7.50 35.14 2.82
CA ALA A 102 7.02 34.70 1.51
C ALA A 102 5.62 34.04 1.61
N GLY A 103 4.84 34.08 0.53
CA GLY A 103 3.56 33.36 0.47
C GLY A 103 2.89 33.32 -0.90
N LYS A 104 1.96 32.36 -1.08
CA LYS A 104 1.10 32.27 -2.27
C LYS A 104 0.10 33.44 -2.30
N LYS A 105 -0.04 34.10 -3.46
CA LYS A 105 -0.95 35.25 -3.66
C LYS A 105 -0.82 36.35 -2.59
N LYS A 106 0.41 36.64 -2.15
CA LYS A 106 0.72 37.59 -1.06
C LYS A 106 1.51 38.83 -1.57
N PRO A 107 0.95 39.64 -2.48
CA PRO A 107 1.62 40.86 -2.92
C PRO A 107 1.77 41.85 -1.77
N TYR A 108 2.95 42.48 -1.66
CA TYR A 108 3.24 43.50 -0.65
C TYR A 108 3.45 44.83 -1.35
N TYR A 109 2.60 45.81 -1.05
CA TYR A 109 2.72 47.15 -1.60
C TYR A 109 3.31 48.08 -0.54
N SER A 110 4.26 48.92 -0.95
CA SER A 110 4.80 49.96 -0.07
C SER A 110 5.16 51.22 -0.86
N GLY A 111 5.02 52.36 -0.20
CA GLY A 111 5.43 53.67 -0.69
C GLY A 111 5.92 54.52 0.48
N THR A 112 7.00 55.28 0.26
CA THR A 112 7.55 56.18 1.25
C THR A 112 7.66 57.59 0.68
N LYS A 113 7.30 58.60 1.46
CA LYS A 113 7.45 60.00 1.07
C LYS A 113 7.82 60.86 2.26
N THR A 114 8.75 61.79 2.05
CA THR A 114 9.10 62.77 3.08
C THR A 114 8.30 64.04 2.84
N ILE A 115 7.76 64.63 3.91
CA ILE A 115 7.03 65.90 3.88
C ILE A 115 7.47 66.80 5.01
N ASN A 116 7.46 68.11 4.78
CA ASN A 116 7.69 69.09 5.82
C ASN A 116 6.37 69.73 6.25
N ILE A 117 6.10 69.73 7.56
CA ILE A 117 4.92 70.35 8.16
C ILE A 117 5.31 71.73 8.69
N VAL A 118 4.49 72.73 8.36
CA VAL A 118 4.67 74.13 8.78
C VAL A 118 3.50 74.54 9.67
N SER A 119 3.77 75.31 10.72
CA SER A 119 2.72 75.76 11.66
C SER A 119 1.62 76.56 10.95
N GLY A 120 0.36 76.24 11.24
CA GLY A 120 -0.80 76.93 10.67
C GLY A 120 -1.11 76.63 9.20
N GLU A 121 -0.33 75.76 8.53
CA GLU A 121 -0.52 75.38 7.13
C GLU A 121 -1.06 73.94 6.98
N ILE A 122 -1.67 73.67 5.82
CA ILE A 122 -2.05 72.30 5.41
C ILE A 122 -1.08 71.85 4.33
N ALA A 123 -0.33 70.78 4.62
CA ALA A 123 0.53 70.10 3.68
C ALA A 123 -0.25 68.96 3.00
N ASN A 124 -0.48 69.08 1.70
CA ASN A 124 -1.16 68.07 0.89
C ASN A 124 -0.13 67.18 0.20
N THR A 125 -0.32 65.86 0.27
CA THR A 125 0.57 64.93 -0.42
C THR A 125 -0.15 63.66 -0.84
N GLU A 126 0.34 63.06 -1.91
CA GLU A 126 -0.01 61.71 -2.34
C GLU A 126 1.18 60.77 -2.14
N ILE A 127 0.93 59.55 -1.63
CA ILE A 127 1.89 58.43 -1.63
C ILE A 127 1.40 57.40 -2.65
N VAL A 128 2.28 57.03 -3.57
CA VAL A 128 2.01 55.94 -4.52
C VAL A 128 2.69 54.68 -4.00
N CYS A 129 1.91 53.71 -3.53
CA CYS A 129 2.39 52.39 -3.15
C CYS A 129 2.57 51.52 -4.40
N THR A 130 3.73 50.88 -4.51
CA THR A 130 4.05 49.94 -5.60
C THR A 130 4.43 48.59 -5.03
N LEU A 131 4.39 47.54 -5.86
CA LEU A 131 4.84 46.22 -5.45
C LEU A 131 6.29 46.29 -4.93
N ALA A 132 6.47 45.92 -3.67
CA ALA A 132 7.73 46.02 -2.93
C ALA A 132 8.38 44.64 -2.71
N ASN A 133 7.69 43.56 -3.08
CA ASN A 133 8.21 42.21 -3.13
C ASN A 133 8.30 41.69 -4.57
N VAL A 134 8.91 40.51 -4.74
CA VAL A 134 9.14 39.85 -6.04
C VAL A 134 7.95 38.95 -6.35
N LYS A 135 7.45 38.98 -7.59
CA LYS A 135 6.45 38.00 -8.06
C LYS A 135 7.18 36.82 -8.71
N VAL A 136 6.89 35.60 -8.25
CA VAL A 136 7.39 34.35 -8.82
C VAL A 136 6.22 33.52 -9.32
N THR A 137 6.21 33.17 -10.61
CA THR A 137 5.21 32.29 -11.20
C THR A 137 5.83 30.94 -11.51
N VAL A 138 5.21 29.86 -11.04
CA VAL A 138 5.68 28.47 -11.26
C VAL A 138 4.70 27.75 -12.17
N GLN A 139 5.22 27.13 -13.24
CA GLN A 139 4.45 26.42 -14.26
C GLN A 139 5.16 25.12 -14.69
N PHE A 140 4.40 24.08 -15.01
CA PHE A 140 4.90 22.81 -15.55
C PHE A 140 4.30 22.54 -16.93
N THR A 141 5.11 22.11 -17.91
CA THR A 141 4.60 21.67 -19.20
C THR A 141 3.83 20.36 -19.09
N GLU A 142 2.96 20.05 -20.06
CA GLU A 142 2.24 18.77 -20.11
C GLU A 142 3.18 17.57 -20.24
N SER A 143 4.27 17.70 -20.99
CA SER A 143 5.33 16.70 -21.10
C SER A 143 6.03 16.45 -19.76
N PHE A 144 6.27 17.51 -18.98
CA PHE A 144 6.82 17.40 -17.62
C PHE A 144 5.87 16.67 -16.67
N LYS A 145 4.59 17.06 -16.64
CA LYS A 145 3.54 16.40 -15.83
C LYS A 145 3.43 14.90 -16.15
N LYS A 146 3.55 14.55 -17.43
CA LYS A 146 3.51 13.16 -17.88
C LYS A 146 4.76 12.37 -17.50
N ALA A 147 5.95 12.97 -17.52
CA ALA A 147 7.21 12.29 -17.24
C ALA A 147 7.47 12.05 -15.74
N PHE A 148 6.96 12.93 -14.87
CA PHE A 148 7.26 12.92 -13.43
C PHE A 148 6.04 12.71 -12.53
N GLY A 149 4.90 12.32 -13.12
CA GLY A 149 3.67 12.01 -12.38
C GLY A 149 2.94 13.26 -11.90
N PHE A 150 1.62 13.31 -12.14
CA PHE A 150 0.76 14.41 -11.73
C PHE A 150 -0.57 13.86 -11.20
N TRP A 151 -0.87 14.10 -9.92
CA TRP A 151 -2.06 13.58 -9.25
C TRP A 151 -2.68 14.67 -8.37
N ASP A 152 -4.01 14.79 -8.40
CA ASP A 152 -4.77 15.80 -7.64
C ASP A 152 -4.26 17.25 -7.76
N GLY A 153 -3.79 17.63 -8.96
CA GLY A 153 -3.26 18.96 -9.23
C GLY A 153 -1.82 19.21 -8.79
N GLN A 154 -1.08 18.18 -8.33
CA GLN A 154 0.29 18.28 -7.83
C GLN A 154 1.24 17.33 -8.58
N ILE A 155 2.50 17.74 -8.77
CA ILE A 155 3.57 16.86 -9.26
C ILE A 155 3.95 15.87 -8.16
N MET A 156 4.24 14.61 -8.52
CA MET A 156 4.73 13.60 -7.59
C MET A 156 6.21 13.85 -7.27
N GLY A 157 6.48 14.71 -6.28
CA GLY A 157 7.83 15.12 -5.86
C GLY A 157 7.80 16.25 -4.83
N ALA A 158 8.95 16.86 -4.54
CA ALA A 158 9.07 18.04 -3.71
C ALA A 158 9.69 19.20 -4.51
N PHE A 159 9.14 20.41 -4.37
CA PHE A 159 9.74 21.62 -4.96
C PHE A 159 9.81 22.69 -3.88
N VAL A 160 11.04 23.10 -3.56
CA VAL A 160 11.31 24.05 -2.49
C VAL A 160 11.94 25.30 -3.10
N LEU A 161 11.35 26.45 -2.79
CA LEU A 161 11.92 27.77 -3.06
C LEU A 161 12.47 28.36 -1.77
N GLU A 162 13.74 28.73 -1.80
CA GLU A 162 14.44 29.37 -0.71
C GLU A 162 14.86 30.78 -1.12
N SER A 163 14.49 31.78 -0.32
CA SER A 163 15.00 33.13 -0.46
C SER A 163 16.26 33.27 0.40
N GLN A 164 17.39 33.60 -0.22
CA GLN A 164 18.66 33.77 0.47
C GLN A 164 19.11 35.24 0.39
N ASP A 165 19.20 35.88 1.56
CA ASP A 165 19.67 37.27 1.66
C ASP A 165 21.15 37.39 1.26
N ARG A 166 21.48 38.43 0.49
CA ARG A 166 22.85 38.77 0.07
C ARG A 166 23.81 38.97 1.24
N SER A 167 23.29 39.27 2.44
CA SER A 167 24.09 39.53 3.64
C SER A 167 24.23 38.33 4.60
N GLN A 168 23.47 37.23 4.40
CA GLN A 168 23.35 36.06 5.30
C GLN A 168 22.96 36.39 6.76
N ARG A 169 22.35 37.55 7.04
CA ARG A 169 22.01 37.99 8.41
C ARG A 169 20.57 37.70 8.84
N ILE A 170 19.74 37.20 7.93
CA ILE A 170 18.32 36.92 8.13
C ILE A 170 18.07 35.45 7.76
N GLU A 171 17.24 34.77 8.56
CA GLU A 171 16.78 33.40 8.27
C GLU A 171 16.13 33.34 6.88
N PRO A 172 16.43 32.31 6.07
CA PRO A 172 15.89 32.20 4.73
C PRO A 172 14.38 31.96 4.74
N ASN A 173 13.67 32.53 3.76
CA ASN A 173 12.26 32.19 3.55
C ASN A 173 12.19 30.90 2.73
N ILE A 174 11.88 29.79 3.38
CA ILE A 174 11.74 28.47 2.73
C ILE A 174 10.26 28.18 2.49
N MET A 175 9.90 27.91 1.24
CA MET A 175 8.54 27.55 0.83
C MET A 175 8.52 26.23 0.07
N ASP A 176 7.74 25.28 0.57
CA ASP A 176 7.47 24.02 -0.13
C ASP A 176 6.27 24.20 -1.06
N ILE A 177 6.58 24.51 -2.31
CA ILE A 177 5.62 24.92 -3.33
C ILE A 177 4.70 23.76 -3.73
N VAL A 178 5.22 22.54 -3.81
CA VAL A 178 4.44 21.37 -4.25
C VAL A 178 3.67 20.76 -3.09
N ASN A 179 4.32 20.41 -1.98
CA ASN A 179 3.66 19.63 -0.93
C ASN A 179 2.77 20.48 0.00
N LYS A 180 3.05 21.79 0.13
CA LYS A 180 2.27 22.67 1.03
C LYS A 180 1.39 23.67 0.29
N GLU A 181 1.85 24.18 -0.85
CA GLU A 181 1.16 25.25 -1.56
C GLU A 181 0.40 24.80 -2.83
N GLY A 182 0.46 23.51 -3.18
CA GLY A 182 -0.34 22.92 -4.27
C GLY A 182 0.19 23.14 -5.68
N GLY A 183 1.50 23.41 -5.84
CA GLY A 183 2.18 23.36 -7.13
C GLY A 183 2.14 24.67 -7.94
N GLU A 184 1.51 24.67 -9.10
CA GLU A 184 1.48 25.83 -10.00
C GLU A 184 0.80 27.05 -9.33
N GLY A 185 1.31 28.25 -9.63
CA GLY A 185 0.70 29.48 -9.11
C GLY A 185 1.63 30.68 -9.02
N GLU A 186 1.12 31.71 -8.37
CA GLU A 186 1.81 32.98 -8.13
C GLU A 186 2.21 33.07 -6.66
N TYR A 187 3.51 33.23 -6.45
CA TYR A 187 4.17 33.30 -5.15
C TYR A 187 4.87 34.64 -5.04
N TYR A 188 4.99 35.13 -3.81
CA TYR A 188 5.62 36.42 -3.55
C TYR A 188 6.70 36.28 -2.50
N PHE A 189 7.90 36.75 -2.81
CA PHE A 189 9.09 36.62 -1.97
C PHE A 189 9.68 37.99 -1.64
N PRO A 190 10.22 38.19 -0.43
CA PRO A 190 11.06 39.35 -0.13
C PRO A 190 12.21 39.49 -1.12
N VAL A 191 12.62 40.72 -1.40
CA VAL A 191 13.72 41.02 -2.32
C VAL A 191 15.01 40.38 -1.82
N SER A 192 15.46 39.33 -2.51
CA SER A 192 16.62 38.51 -2.18
C SER A 192 16.99 37.62 -3.37
N ASN A 193 18.14 36.95 -3.33
CA ASN A 193 18.41 35.92 -4.33
C ASN A 193 17.46 34.76 -4.10
N LEU A 194 16.97 34.15 -5.17
CA LEU A 194 16.07 33.01 -5.11
C LEU A 194 16.86 31.75 -5.45
N ILE A 195 16.98 30.82 -4.51
CA ILE A 195 17.51 29.49 -4.74
C ILE A 195 16.33 28.55 -4.86
N TYR A 196 16.33 27.67 -5.85
CA TYR A 196 15.27 26.70 -6.05
C TYR A 196 15.84 25.30 -6.11
N ASN A 197 15.21 24.39 -5.36
CA ASN A 197 15.53 22.97 -5.34
C ASN A 197 14.30 22.18 -5.77
N VAL A 198 14.47 21.36 -6.81
CA VAL A 198 13.42 20.54 -7.42
C VAL A 198 13.83 19.09 -7.25
N MET A 199 13.05 18.34 -6.48
CA MET A 199 13.14 16.89 -6.36
C MET A 199 11.93 16.27 -7.06
N VAL A 200 12.12 15.62 -8.20
CA VAL A 200 11.02 14.98 -8.95
C VAL A 200 11.25 13.48 -9.07
N TYR A 201 10.17 12.71 -8.95
CA TYR A 201 10.22 11.26 -9.10
C TYR A 201 9.84 10.88 -10.52
N ASN A 202 10.75 10.27 -11.27
CA ASN A 202 10.43 9.82 -12.62
C ASN A 202 9.57 8.55 -12.57
N ILE A 203 8.32 8.66 -13.03
CA ILE A 203 7.35 7.55 -12.97
C ILE A 203 7.69 6.37 -13.88
N SER A 204 8.61 6.56 -14.84
CA SER A 204 9.02 5.50 -15.76
C SER A 204 10.17 4.64 -15.23
N PHE A 205 10.97 5.14 -14.27
CA PHE A 205 12.20 4.47 -13.83
C PHE A 205 12.38 4.40 -12.29
N GLY A 206 11.57 5.11 -11.51
CA GLY A 206 11.53 4.94 -10.06
C GLY A 206 12.64 5.66 -9.25
N GLU A 207 13.30 6.67 -9.82
CA GLU A 207 14.33 7.46 -9.12
C GLU A 207 13.92 8.92 -8.90
N ALA A 208 14.44 9.52 -7.83
CA ALA A 208 14.33 10.94 -7.53
C ALA A 208 15.48 11.73 -8.19
N LEU A 209 15.13 12.69 -9.05
CA LEU A 209 16.07 13.64 -9.64
C LEU A 209 16.09 14.93 -8.82
N ASN A 210 17.27 15.38 -8.43
CA ASN A 210 17.48 16.65 -7.73
C ASN A 210 18.10 17.69 -8.67
N TYR A 211 17.43 18.82 -8.82
CA TYR A 211 17.91 19.98 -9.57
C TYR A 211 18.00 21.18 -8.63
N THR A 212 19.14 21.87 -8.60
CA THR A 212 19.33 23.08 -7.78
C THR A 212 19.96 24.16 -8.62
N ASP A 213 19.38 25.35 -8.57
CA ASP A 213 19.90 26.53 -9.26
C ASP A 213 19.37 27.81 -8.59
N SER A 214 19.76 28.98 -9.10
CA SER A 214 19.50 30.26 -8.45
C SER A 214 19.21 31.38 -9.45
N VAL A 215 18.33 32.29 -9.06
CA VAL A 215 18.13 33.59 -9.68
C VAL A 215 18.78 34.64 -8.78
N MET A 216 19.84 35.24 -9.30
CA MET A 216 20.61 36.26 -8.61
C MET A 216 20.10 37.66 -8.98
N ASP A 217 20.40 38.62 -8.12
CA ASP A 217 20.14 40.04 -8.37
C ASP A 217 18.66 40.45 -8.54
N VAL A 218 17.75 39.69 -7.94
CA VAL A 218 16.31 39.95 -7.99
C VAL A 218 15.95 41.24 -7.22
N ASN A 219 15.11 42.08 -7.81
CA ASN A 219 14.68 43.37 -7.29
C ASN A 219 13.15 43.40 -7.07
N ALA A 220 12.69 44.38 -6.27
CA ALA A 220 11.27 44.64 -6.14
C ALA A 220 10.65 44.90 -7.53
N ARG A 221 9.43 44.39 -7.73
CA ARG A 221 8.67 44.45 -9.01
C ARG A 221 9.15 43.49 -10.10
N ASP A 222 10.27 42.79 -9.92
CA ASP A 222 10.63 41.73 -10.87
C ASP A 222 9.56 40.64 -10.87
N HIS A 223 9.21 40.18 -12.07
CA HIS A 223 8.36 39.02 -12.29
C HIS A 223 9.20 37.87 -12.84
N ILE A 224 9.52 36.92 -11.98
CA ILE A 224 10.26 35.72 -12.31
C ILE A 224 9.28 34.63 -12.70
N ILE A 225 9.40 34.06 -13.89
CA ILE A 225 8.60 32.91 -14.35
C ILE A 225 9.52 31.69 -14.42
N LEU A 226 9.26 30.69 -13.59
CA LEU A 226 9.94 29.40 -13.61
C LEU A 226 9.05 28.39 -14.37
N ASN A 227 9.48 28.03 -15.57
CA ASN A 227 8.78 27.12 -16.46
C ASN A 227 9.55 25.80 -16.58
N PHE A 228 8.98 24.72 -16.04
CA PHE A 228 9.61 23.40 -16.01
C PHE A 228 9.12 22.53 -17.17
N GLY A 229 10.06 22.07 -18.00
CA GLY A 229 9.83 21.21 -19.15
C GLY A 229 10.75 19.99 -19.20
N THR A 230 10.57 19.15 -20.20
CA THR A 230 11.44 17.99 -20.49
C THR A 230 12.41 18.31 -21.61
N LYS A 231 13.59 17.66 -21.65
CA LYS A 231 14.58 17.88 -22.73
C LYS A 231 14.05 17.57 -24.15
N GLU A 232 13.00 16.75 -24.27
CA GLU A 232 12.32 16.48 -25.55
C GLU A 232 11.54 17.69 -26.10
N ASP A 233 11.30 18.72 -25.28
CA ASP A 233 10.61 19.96 -25.67
C ASP A 233 11.50 20.94 -26.47
N GLN A 234 12.79 20.62 -26.70
CA GLN A 234 13.71 21.42 -27.53
C GLN A 234 14.43 20.64 -28.63
N THR A 235 14.69 21.33 -29.75
CA THR A 235 15.52 20.90 -30.88
C THR A 235 16.93 21.53 -30.86
N GLY A 236 17.41 22.01 -29.71
CA GLY A 236 18.69 22.75 -29.56
C GLY A 236 19.45 22.43 -28.27
N LYS A 237 20.74 22.80 -28.21
CA LYS A 237 21.67 22.47 -27.10
C LYS A 237 21.66 23.54 -26.00
N GLY A 238 21.00 23.27 -24.88
CA GLY A 238 21.12 24.00 -23.61
C GLY A 238 20.09 23.54 -22.58
N ASP A 239 20.49 23.38 -21.32
CA ASP A 239 19.63 22.84 -20.24
C ASP A 239 18.77 23.91 -19.54
N ILE A 240 19.09 25.20 -19.77
CA ILE A 240 18.35 26.37 -19.28
C ILE A 240 18.31 27.42 -20.40
N SER A 241 17.14 28.02 -20.64
CA SER A 241 17.04 29.22 -21.49
C SER A 241 16.35 30.36 -20.75
N VAL A 242 16.91 31.57 -20.86
CA VAL A 242 16.37 32.79 -20.24
C VAL A 242 15.83 33.72 -21.32
N VAL A 243 14.58 34.17 -21.18
CA VAL A 243 13.99 35.22 -22.01
C VAL A 243 13.72 36.44 -21.13
N VAL A 244 14.29 37.57 -21.51
CA VAL A 244 14.17 38.84 -20.77
C VAL A 244 13.23 39.78 -21.54
N ASN A 245 12.19 40.26 -20.84
CA ASN A 245 11.36 41.36 -21.33
C ASN A 245 11.58 42.59 -20.44
N GLU A 246 12.62 43.36 -20.75
CA GLU A 246 13.04 44.54 -19.95
C GLU A 246 11.93 45.59 -19.84
N ALA A 247 11.04 45.69 -20.84
CA ALA A 247 9.91 46.62 -20.82
C ALA A 247 8.85 46.24 -19.77
N LEU A 248 8.79 44.96 -19.36
CA LEU A 248 7.83 44.43 -18.39
C LEU A 248 8.46 43.99 -17.06
N GLN A 249 9.79 44.07 -16.93
CA GLN A 249 10.56 43.47 -15.81
C GLN A 249 10.20 41.98 -15.60
N GLU A 250 9.93 41.28 -16.70
CA GLU A 250 9.55 39.87 -16.71
C GLU A 250 10.73 39.01 -17.20
N PHE A 251 11.09 38.00 -16.40
CA PHE A 251 12.23 37.12 -16.64
C PHE A 251 11.74 35.68 -16.64
N THR A 252 11.73 35.04 -17.81
CA THR A 252 11.28 33.65 -17.96
C THR A 252 12.46 32.71 -18.02
N TYR A 253 12.53 31.80 -17.06
CA TYR A 253 13.49 30.70 -16.96
C TYR A 253 12.80 29.41 -17.40
N THR A 254 13.23 28.86 -18.54
CA THR A 254 12.82 27.51 -18.94
C THR A 254 13.86 26.52 -18.44
N ILE A 255 13.44 25.60 -17.59
CA ILE A 255 14.28 24.59 -16.94
C ILE A 255 13.93 23.24 -17.54
N LEU A 256 14.88 22.61 -18.24
CA LEU A 256 14.65 21.33 -18.90
C LEU A 256 15.21 20.18 -18.06
N VAL A 257 14.32 19.41 -17.46
CA VAL A 257 14.70 18.23 -16.71
C VAL A 257 14.89 17.05 -17.67
N PRO A 258 16.04 16.34 -17.65
CA PRO A 258 16.25 15.15 -18.47
C PRO A 258 15.17 14.11 -18.20
N ASN A 259 14.56 13.59 -19.27
CA ASN A 259 13.65 12.44 -19.22
C ASN A 259 14.24 11.18 -19.88
N THR A 260 15.50 11.26 -20.32
CA THR A 260 16.32 10.15 -20.84
C THR A 260 17.68 10.17 -20.13
N GLN A 261 18.21 9.01 -19.80
CA GLN A 261 19.40 8.88 -18.97
C GLN A 261 20.69 9.17 -19.75
N THR A 262 21.61 9.93 -19.14
CA THR A 262 23.03 9.94 -19.51
C THR A 262 23.84 9.63 -18.25
N GLY A 263 24.16 8.36 -18.05
CA GLY A 263 24.93 7.83 -16.91
C GLY A 263 24.69 6.33 -16.70
N SER A 264 25.66 5.61 -16.11
CA SER A 264 25.48 4.20 -15.72
C SER A 264 24.63 4.11 -14.44
N PHE A 265 23.55 3.33 -14.44
CA PHE A 265 22.75 3.00 -13.25
C PHE A 265 22.63 1.49 -13.06
N THR A 266 22.43 1.08 -11.82
CA THR A 266 22.08 -0.28 -11.42
C THR A 266 21.11 -0.20 -10.23
N SER A 267 19.87 -0.61 -10.44
CA SER A 267 18.84 -0.73 -9.41
C SER A 267 18.62 -2.20 -9.09
N LEU A 268 18.56 -2.51 -7.80
CA LEU A 268 18.40 -3.86 -7.26
C LEU A 268 17.09 -3.93 -6.50
N THR A 269 16.19 -4.83 -6.90
CA THR A 269 14.90 -5.03 -6.22
C THR A 269 14.85 -6.42 -5.61
N THR A 270 14.76 -6.50 -4.29
CA THR A 270 14.48 -7.76 -3.59
C THR A 270 12.98 -8.04 -3.63
N LYS A 271 12.57 -9.22 -4.12
CA LYS A 271 11.15 -9.62 -4.21
C LYS A 271 10.78 -10.54 -3.04
N PRO A 272 9.50 -10.67 -2.64
CA PRO A 272 9.11 -11.59 -1.58
C PRO A 272 9.62 -13.03 -1.79
N ALA A 273 10.18 -13.63 -0.73
CA ALA A 273 10.59 -15.04 -0.77
C ALA A 273 9.37 -15.98 -0.76
N ASN A 274 9.54 -17.21 -1.25
CA ASN A 274 8.61 -18.33 -1.03
C ASN A 274 9.20 -19.32 0.00
N PRO A 275 8.96 -19.13 1.31
CA PRO A 275 9.59 -19.93 2.36
C PRO A 275 8.82 -21.21 2.67
N TRP A 276 9.52 -22.34 2.68
CA TRP A 276 9.07 -23.65 3.14
C TRP A 276 9.58 -23.90 4.57
N THR A 277 9.41 -25.11 5.08
CA THR A 277 9.78 -25.47 6.45
C THR A 277 11.30 -25.38 6.71
N THR A 278 12.15 -25.73 5.76
CA THR A 278 13.62 -25.76 5.94
C THR A 278 14.40 -25.15 4.77
N PHE A 279 13.71 -24.51 3.83
CA PHE A 279 14.32 -23.85 2.68
C PHE A 279 13.41 -22.72 2.18
N ALA A 280 13.91 -21.83 1.34
CA ALA A 280 13.15 -20.74 0.76
C ALA A 280 13.67 -20.37 -0.63
N LYS A 281 12.76 -19.93 -1.52
CA LYS A 281 13.12 -19.49 -2.87
C LYS A 281 13.22 -17.99 -2.78
N LEU A 282 14.43 -17.51 -2.99
CA LEU A 282 14.75 -16.10 -3.01
C LEU A 282 14.63 -15.60 -4.45
N SER A 283 14.15 -14.37 -4.60
CA SER A 283 14.03 -13.75 -5.92
C SER A 283 14.30 -12.26 -5.86
N GLY A 284 14.76 -11.73 -6.99
CA GLY A 284 15.01 -10.31 -7.17
C GLY A 284 15.31 -9.99 -8.62
N THR A 285 15.35 -8.71 -8.93
CA THR A 285 15.64 -8.19 -10.27
C THR A 285 16.75 -7.17 -10.18
N VAL A 286 17.53 -7.08 -11.26
CA VAL A 286 18.51 -6.02 -11.46
C VAL A 286 18.15 -5.30 -12.74
N ASP A 287 17.89 -4.00 -12.62
CA ASP A 287 17.68 -3.10 -13.76
C ASP A 287 18.92 -2.23 -13.90
N SER A 288 19.58 -2.27 -15.06
CA SER A 288 20.85 -1.56 -15.25
C SER A 288 21.02 -1.10 -16.69
N SER A 289 21.57 0.10 -16.87
CA SER A 289 21.95 0.63 -18.19
C SER A 289 23.16 -0.06 -18.81
N GLU A 290 23.96 -0.73 -17.98
CA GLU A 290 25.14 -1.47 -18.41
C GLU A 290 24.90 -2.97 -18.23
N GLU A 291 25.59 -3.78 -19.05
CA GLU A 291 25.48 -5.23 -18.93
C GLU A 291 25.99 -5.67 -17.57
N THR A 292 25.06 -6.14 -16.72
CA THR A 292 25.39 -6.66 -15.40
C THR A 292 25.98 -8.05 -15.53
N ASP A 293 27.20 -8.25 -15.02
CA ASP A 293 27.79 -9.58 -14.88
C ASP A 293 26.96 -10.42 -13.88
N PRO A 294 26.18 -11.42 -14.35
CA PRO A 294 25.27 -12.17 -13.49
C PRO A 294 26.00 -12.92 -12.36
N SER A 295 27.29 -13.22 -12.54
CA SER A 295 28.08 -13.95 -11.54
C SER A 295 28.39 -13.14 -10.28
N LYS A 296 28.22 -11.82 -10.34
CA LYS A 296 28.40 -10.91 -9.19
C LYS A 296 27.13 -10.71 -8.38
N ILE A 297 25.98 -11.11 -8.92
CA ILE A 297 24.70 -10.96 -8.24
C ILE A 297 24.48 -12.13 -7.27
N VAL A 298 24.28 -11.80 -6.01
CA VAL A 298 24.12 -12.73 -4.90
C VAL A 298 22.90 -12.33 -4.06
N PHE A 299 22.36 -13.27 -3.28
CA PHE A 299 21.53 -12.91 -2.14
C PHE A 299 22.34 -12.95 -0.87
N LYS A 300 22.19 -11.92 -0.04
CA LYS A 300 22.68 -11.91 1.34
C LYS A 300 21.52 -12.19 2.27
N TYR A 301 21.72 -12.99 3.32
CA TYR A 301 20.68 -13.31 4.30
C TYR A 301 21.24 -13.54 5.72
N HIS A 302 20.39 -13.39 6.74
CA HIS A 302 20.68 -13.80 8.13
C HIS A 302 19.39 -14.07 8.91
N VAL A 303 19.51 -14.62 10.12
CA VAL A 303 18.37 -14.74 11.06
C VAL A 303 18.05 -13.35 11.61
N SER A 304 16.78 -12.93 11.54
CA SER A 304 16.33 -11.61 11.97
C SER A 304 16.55 -11.42 13.48
N GLY A 305 17.00 -10.22 13.87
CA GLY A 305 17.28 -9.87 15.27
C GLY A 305 18.58 -10.43 15.86
N GLU A 306 19.31 -11.29 15.14
CA GLU A 306 20.67 -11.68 15.51
C GLU A 306 21.69 -10.65 15.00
N THR A 307 22.74 -10.38 15.77
CA THR A 307 23.91 -9.56 15.33
C THR A 307 24.87 -10.38 14.46
N ALA A 308 24.38 -11.44 13.82
CA ALA A 308 25.17 -12.35 13.01
C ALA A 308 25.63 -11.68 11.72
N GLU A 309 26.80 -12.10 11.24
CA GLU A 309 27.30 -11.72 9.93
C GLU A 309 26.37 -12.25 8.82
N TRP A 310 26.15 -11.42 7.81
CA TRP A 310 25.34 -11.78 6.64
C TRP A 310 25.98 -12.94 5.89
N GLN A 311 25.22 -14.01 5.67
CA GLN A 311 25.59 -15.12 4.80
C GLN A 311 25.28 -14.76 3.34
N THR A 312 25.94 -15.41 2.40
CA THR A 312 25.78 -15.15 0.96
C THR A 312 25.50 -16.44 0.21
N ILE A 313 24.55 -16.40 -0.73
CA ILE A 313 24.24 -17.48 -1.67
C ILE A 313 24.28 -16.95 -3.11
N ALA A 314 24.88 -17.73 -4.01
CA ALA A 314 24.94 -17.39 -5.43
C ALA A 314 23.55 -17.44 -6.08
N THR A 315 23.31 -16.58 -7.07
CA THR A 315 22.06 -16.58 -7.83
C THR A 315 22.20 -17.32 -9.15
N THR A 316 21.06 -17.78 -9.66
CA THR A 316 20.89 -18.20 -11.05
C THR A 316 19.99 -17.19 -11.76
N LYS A 317 20.40 -16.71 -12.93
CA LYS A 317 19.59 -15.82 -13.76
C LYS A 317 18.63 -16.64 -14.63
N SER A 318 17.33 -16.35 -14.53
CA SER A 318 16.26 -16.94 -15.33
C SER A 318 15.40 -15.83 -15.93
N GLY A 319 15.63 -15.52 -17.21
CA GLY A 319 15.03 -14.34 -17.84
C GLY A 319 15.57 -13.05 -17.23
N GLU A 320 14.68 -12.20 -16.74
CA GLU A 320 15.00 -10.94 -16.05
C GLU A 320 15.21 -11.13 -14.53
N GLU A 321 14.87 -12.30 -13.98
CA GLU A 321 14.96 -12.57 -12.55
C GLU A 321 16.24 -13.29 -12.17
N PHE A 322 16.74 -12.94 -10.99
CA PHE A 322 17.76 -13.70 -10.27
C PHE A 322 17.07 -14.49 -9.16
N THR A 323 17.37 -15.77 -9.06
CA THR A 323 16.76 -16.68 -8.08
C THR A 323 17.80 -17.53 -7.37
N ALA A 324 17.53 -17.94 -6.14
CA ALA A 324 18.32 -18.94 -5.43
C ALA A 324 17.42 -19.80 -4.54
N ASP A 325 17.73 -21.09 -4.48
CA ASP A 325 17.10 -22.03 -3.55
C ASP A 325 17.96 -22.08 -2.28
N LEU A 326 17.52 -21.37 -1.25
CA LEU A 326 18.22 -21.28 0.03
C LEU A 326 17.79 -22.44 0.94
N GLU A 327 18.67 -23.40 1.14
CA GLU A 327 18.44 -24.61 1.95
C GLU A 327 19.05 -24.53 3.35
N GLY A 328 18.73 -25.50 4.22
CA GLY A 328 19.31 -25.63 5.56
C GLY A 328 18.78 -24.63 6.59
N LEU A 329 17.61 -24.04 6.32
CA LEU A 329 16.93 -23.14 7.23
C LEU A 329 16.24 -23.89 8.37
N LYS A 330 16.06 -23.20 9.50
CA LYS A 330 15.35 -23.73 10.67
C LYS A 330 13.84 -23.49 10.50
N PRO A 331 12.96 -24.44 10.90
CA PRO A 331 11.51 -24.22 10.91
C PRO A 331 11.11 -23.05 11.82
N ALA A 332 9.96 -22.42 11.52
CA ALA A 332 9.38 -21.33 12.30
C ALA A 332 10.37 -20.21 12.68
N THR A 333 11.31 -19.88 11.79
CA THR A 333 12.38 -18.91 12.04
C THR A 333 12.28 -17.78 11.03
N THR A 334 12.38 -16.54 11.52
CA THR A 334 12.36 -15.33 10.67
C THR A 334 13.76 -15.00 10.20
N TYR A 335 13.90 -14.81 8.89
CA TYR A 335 15.11 -14.41 8.20
C TYR A 335 14.90 -13.06 7.53
N GLU A 336 15.99 -12.32 7.37
CA GLU A 336 16.06 -11.11 6.54
C GLU A 336 16.99 -11.38 5.37
N TYR A 337 16.63 -10.89 4.17
CA TYR A 337 17.46 -11.04 2.99
C TYR A 337 17.37 -9.85 2.02
N ALA A 338 18.41 -9.68 1.20
CA ALA A 338 18.47 -8.69 0.13
C ALA A 338 19.28 -9.22 -1.06
N ILE A 339 18.90 -8.84 -2.28
CA ILE A 339 19.74 -9.02 -3.47
C ILE A 339 20.89 -8.00 -3.45
N SER A 340 22.10 -8.39 -3.87
CA SER A 340 23.30 -7.53 -3.84
C SER A 340 24.20 -7.81 -5.05
N ASP A 341 24.86 -6.76 -5.56
CA ASP A 341 25.91 -6.85 -6.59
C ASP A 341 27.34 -6.88 -6.00
N GLY A 342 27.44 -6.99 -4.68
CA GLY A 342 28.68 -6.90 -3.91
C GLY A 342 28.98 -5.53 -3.33
N THR A 343 28.51 -4.44 -3.96
CA THR A 343 28.69 -3.05 -3.51
C THR A 343 27.38 -2.47 -2.96
N ASN A 344 26.31 -2.60 -3.75
CA ASN A 344 24.96 -2.15 -3.47
C ASN A 344 24.06 -3.33 -3.10
N HIS A 345 22.90 -3.02 -2.57
CA HIS A 345 21.84 -4.00 -2.28
C HIS A 345 20.46 -3.39 -2.51
N GLY A 346 19.49 -4.25 -2.81
CA GLY A 346 18.08 -3.86 -2.78
C GLY A 346 17.54 -3.74 -1.35
N ASP A 347 16.26 -3.46 -1.23
CA ASP A 347 15.60 -3.41 0.09
C ASP A 347 15.76 -4.73 0.85
N THR A 348 16.01 -4.61 2.15
CA THR A 348 15.98 -5.77 3.05
C THR A 348 14.54 -6.14 3.33
N ILE A 349 14.18 -7.39 3.08
CA ILE A 349 12.85 -7.92 3.38
C ILE A 349 12.94 -9.12 4.31
N ALA A 350 11.90 -9.29 5.13
CA ALA A 350 11.80 -10.41 6.06
C ALA A 350 10.87 -11.51 5.51
N PHE A 351 11.22 -12.76 5.80
CA PHE A 351 10.34 -13.92 5.61
C PHE A 351 10.47 -14.89 6.77
N THR A 352 9.44 -15.70 7.02
CA THR A 352 9.44 -16.71 8.09
C THR A 352 9.24 -18.09 7.47
N THR A 353 10.13 -19.03 7.79
CA THR A 353 9.97 -20.44 7.41
C THR A 353 8.74 -21.05 8.07
N GLU A 354 8.13 -22.02 7.39
CA GLU A 354 6.92 -22.66 7.91
C GLU A 354 7.21 -23.45 9.19
N THR A 355 6.22 -23.52 10.07
CA THR A 355 6.26 -24.42 11.23
C THR A 355 6.17 -25.87 10.75
N ARG A 356 6.92 -26.78 11.38
CA ARG A 356 6.70 -28.22 11.22
C ARG A 356 5.46 -28.63 12.04
N ARG A 357 4.28 -28.57 11.41
CA ARG A 357 3.01 -28.94 12.05
C ARG A 357 2.92 -30.46 12.21
N THR A 358 2.24 -30.90 13.26
CA THR A 358 1.85 -32.31 13.45
C THR A 358 0.35 -32.45 13.19
N ILE A 359 -0.12 -33.68 12.99
CA ILE A 359 -1.55 -33.97 12.91
C ILE A 359 -2.06 -34.11 14.36
N PRO A 360 -3.05 -33.30 14.81
CA PRO A 360 -3.63 -33.46 16.14
C PRO A 360 -4.32 -34.81 16.31
N GLU A 361 -4.20 -35.42 17.50
CA GLU A 361 -4.86 -36.70 17.86
C GLU A 361 -4.66 -37.81 16.81
N SER A 362 -3.43 -37.91 16.29
CA SER A 362 -3.08 -38.77 15.16
C SER A 362 -2.69 -40.20 15.51
N GLY A 363 -2.35 -40.47 16.77
CA GLY A 363 -2.25 -41.82 17.34
C GLY A 363 -3.59 -42.33 17.87
N PHE A 364 -4.68 -41.57 17.73
CA PHE A 364 -6.04 -41.99 18.12
C PHE A 364 -6.18 -42.54 19.55
N GLU A 365 -5.46 -41.94 20.51
CA GLU A 365 -5.41 -42.40 21.91
C GLU A 365 -6.56 -41.88 22.78
N ASN A 366 -7.15 -40.75 22.39
CA ASN A 366 -8.19 -40.09 23.15
C ASN A 366 -9.51 -40.18 22.41
N TRP A 367 -10.57 -40.49 23.16
CA TRP A 367 -11.94 -40.57 22.64
C TRP A 367 -12.92 -40.09 23.70
N TRP A 368 -14.02 -39.49 23.25
CA TRP A 368 -15.13 -39.11 24.13
C TRP A 368 -16.48 -39.41 23.49
N LEU A 369 -17.52 -39.48 24.34
CA LEU A 369 -18.89 -39.73 23.90
C LEU A 369 -19.69 -38.43 23.87
N LYS A 370 -20.01 -37.97 22.66
CA LYS A 370 -20.97 -36.88 22.45
C LYS A 370 -22.39 -37.42 22.61
N ASP A 371 -23.20 -36.69 23.37
CA ASP A 371 -24.59 -37.05 23.70
C ASP A 371 -24.72 -38.50 24.25
N GLU A 372 -23.71 -38.96 24.99
CA GLU A 372 -23.59 -40.30 25.59
C GLU A 372 -23.59 -41.48 24.59
N LYS A 373 -23.60 -41.21 23.28
CA LYS A 373 -23.81 -42.23 22.24
C LYS A 373 -22.90 -42.14 21.00
N ILE A 374 -22.31 -40.99 20.70
CA ILE A 374 -21.51 -40.78 19.48
C ILE A 374 -20.03 -40.78 19.87
N TYR A 375 -19.26 -41.73 19.37
CA TYR A 375 -17.80 -41.75 19.60
C TYR A 375 -17.13 -40.67 18.76
N MET A 376 -16.39 -39.79 19.42
CA MET A 376 -15.63 -38.70 18.83
C MET A 376 -14.14 -38.91 19.11
N PRO A 377 -13.26 -38.88 18.10
CA PRO A 377 -11.82 -38.90 18.31
C PRO A 377 -11.34 -37.60 18.97
N GLY A 378 -10.33 -37.72 19.82
CA GLY A 378 -9.73 -36.64 20.60
C GLY A 378 -10.28 -36.50 22.01
N THR A 379 -9.93 -35.40 22.65
CA THR A 379 -10.32 -35.09 24.03
C THR A 379 -11.55 -34.16 24.06
N LEU A 380 -12.49 -34.38 24.98
CA LEU A 380 -13.64 -33.48 25.18
C LEU A 380 -13.16 -32.05 25.47
N GLY A 381 -13.56 -31.09 24.63
CA GLY A 381 -13.14 -29.68 24.75
C GLY A 381 -11.73 -29.39 24.22
N GLY A 382 -11.03 -30.39 23.68
CA GLY A 382 -9.76 -30.23 22.96
C GLY A 382 -9.95 -29.71 21.53
N GLU A 383 -8.84 -29.67 20.78
CA GLU A 383 -8.88 -29.31 19.36
C GLU A 383 -9.70 -30.33 18.58
N SER A 384 -10.77 -29.86 17.92
CA SER A 384 -11.56 -30.69 17.02
C SER A 384 -10.83 -30.74 15.67
N PHE A 385 -10.13 -31.84 15.41
CA PHE A 385 -9.48 -32.08 14.13
C PHE A 385 -10.24 -33.13 13.32
N TRP A 386 -10.53 -34.28 13.92
CA TRP A 386 -11.20 -35.42 13.31
C TRP A 386 -12.72 -35.45 13.57
N ASP A 387 -13.47 -35.95 12.60
CA ASP A 387 -14.87 -36.35 12.73
C ASP A 387 -15.15 -37.59 11.86
N SER A 388 -16.36 -38.13 11.96
CA SER A 388 -16.80 -39.30 11.22
C SER A 388 -18.31 -39.27 10.96
N GLY A 389 -18.79 -40.21 10.16
CA GLY A 389 -20.22 -40.46 9.96
C GLY A 389 -20.93 -41.01 11.20
N ASN A 390 -20.24 -41.23 12.33
CA ASN A 390 -20.87 -41.58 13.61
C ASN A 390 -21.98 -40.61 13.99
N THR A 391 -21.79 -39.31 13.72
CA THR A 391 -22.79 -38.28 14.00
C THR A 391 -24.11 -38.56 13.31
N ALA A 392 -24.12 -39.14 12.11
CA ALA A 392 -25.35 -39.60 11.46
C ALA A 392 -25.86 -40.91 12.07
N ALA A 393 -25.01 -41.94 12.04
CA ALA A 393 -25.42 -43.31 12.33
C ALA A 393 -25.90 -43.48 13.79
N ALA A 394 -25.12 -42.99 14.75
CA ALA A 394 -25.45 -43.10 16.17
C ALA A 394 -26.58 -42.17 16.61
N ASN A 395 -26.77 -41.01 15.96
CA ASN A 395 -27.92 -40.16 16.24
C ASN A 395 -29.24 -40.80 15.84
N MET A 396 -29.26 -41.46 14.68
CA MET A 396 -30.48 -42.03 14.13
C MET A 396 -30.84 -43.37 14.78
N LEU A 397 -29.85 -44.20 15.12
CA LEU A 397 -30.07 -45.62 15.43
C LEU A 397 -29.52 -46.05 16.79
N GLY A 398 -28.74 -45.18 17.45
CA GLY A 398 -28.20 -45.42 18.80
C GLY A 398 -26.73 -45.83 18.80
N LYS A 399 -26.17 -45.98 20.01
CA LYS A 399 -24.73 -46.14 20.27
C LYS A 399 -24.09 -47.32 19.53
N ASP A 400 -24.81 -48.40 19.28
CA ASP A 400 -24.25 -49.60 18.64
C ASP A 400 -23.99 -49.43 17.13
N TYR A 401 -24.43 -48.32 16.55
CA TYR A 401 -24.31 -48.01 15.12
C TYR A 401 -23.16 -47.06 14.79
N ASN A 402 -22.30 -46.71 15.75
CA ASN A 402 -21.02 -46.08 15.42
C ASN A 402 -20.24 -46.97 14.44
N ILE A 403 -19.78 -46.36 13.36
CA ILE A 403 -19.00 -46.95 12.27
C ILE A 403 -17.51 -46.69 12.44
N THR A 404 -17.14 -45.80 13.36
CA THR A 404 -15.76 -45.48 13.72
C THR A 404 -15.62 -45.55 15.23
N LEU A 405 -14.70 -46.38 15.73
CA LEU A 405 -14.57 -46.69 17.16
C LEU A 405 -13.10 -46.76 17.57
N PRO A 406 -12.78 -46.47 18.85
CA PRO A 406 -11.49 -46.89 19.41
C PRO A 406 -11.41 -48.42 19.43
N ASP A 407 -10.25 -48.98 19.07
CA ASP A 407 -9.96 -50.41 19.25
C ASP A 407 -8.77 -50.58 20.20
N GLU A 408 -9.05 -51.09 21.40
CA GLU A 408 -8.03 -51.36 22.42
C GLU A 408 -7.28 -52.68 22.15
N THR A 409 -7.76 -53.52 21.23
CA THR A 409 -7.22 -54.86 20.97
C THR A 409 -6.34 -54.93 19.74
N GLU A 410 -6.71 -54.18 18.70
CA GLU A 410 -5.99 -54.11 17.44
C GLU A 410 -5.39 -52.71 17.31
N LYS A 411 -4.13 -52.55 17.72
CA LYS A 411 -3.39 -51.29 17.70
C LYS A 411 -1.92 -51.52 17.36
N HIS A 412 -1.28 -50.52 16.77
CA HIS A 412 0.14 -50.57 16.44
C HIS A 412 0.98 -50.20 17.68
N GLU A 413 0.75 -49.02 18.25
CA GLU A 413 1.36 -48.55 19.49
C GLU A 413 0.29 -48.00 20.47
N GLY A 414 0.74 -47.49 21.62
CA GLY A 414 -0.11 -46.81 22.60
C GLY A 414 -1.26 -47.63 23.17
N THR A 415 -2.46 -47.05 23.27
CA THR A 415 -3.62 -47.61 23.99
C THR A 415 -4.78 -47.97 23.07
N THR A 416 -5.03 -47.22 22.00
CA THR A 416 -6.11 -47.47 21.04
C THR A 416 -5.75 -47.03 19.62
N SER A 417 -6.24 -47.77 18.62
CA SER A 417 -6.26 -47.29 17.22
C SER A 417 -7.67 -46.84 16.80
N ALA A 418 -7.80 -46.23 15.61
CA ALA A 418 -9.09 -45.95 15.01
C ALA A 418 -9.56 -47.10 14.11
N LYS A 419 -10.67 -47.74 14.48
CA LYS A 419 -11.34 -48.79 13.69
C LYS A 419 -12.53 -48.22 12.92
N LEU A 420 -12.44 -48.23 11.60
CA LEU A 420 -13.46 -47.83 10.66
C LEU A 420 -14.12 -49.10 10.10
N ALA A 421 -15.31 -49.44 10.58
CA ALA A 421 -16.05 -50.62 10.20
C ALA A 421 -17.35 -50.25 9.48
N SER A 422 -17.44 -50.64 8.21
CA SER A 422 -18.66 -50.47 7.42
C SER A 422 -19.81 -51.27 8.03
N LYS A 423 -21.01 -50.70 8.05
CA LYS A 423 -22.21 -51.34 8.60
C LYS A 423 -23.36 -51.27 7.63
N ASN A 424 -24.05 -52.39 7.49
CA ASN A 424 -25.39 -52.38 6.94
C ASN A 424 -26.37 -51.93 8.02
N VAL A 425 -26.93 -50.76 7.83
CA VAL A 425 -27.99 -50.24 8.67
C VAL A 425 -29.28 -50.44 7.89
N PHE A 426 -30.27 -51.16 8.44
CA PHE A 426 -31.41 -51.79 7.73
C PHE A 426 -32.12 -50.96 6.63
N VAL A 427 -31.98 -49.63 6.67
CA VAL A 427 -32.56 -48.68 5.70
C VAL A 427 -31.54 -48.13 4.69
N LYS A 428 -30.24 -48.09 5.01
CA LYS A 428 -29.16 -47.47 4.22
C LYS A 428 -27.78 -47.92 4.70
N PHE A 429 -26.86 -48.27 3.80
CA PHE A 429 -25.47 -48.63 4.16
C PHE A 429 -24.68 -47.43 4.71
N ALA A 430 -23.75 -47.65 5.63
CA ALA A 430 -22.83 -46.63 6.13
C ALA A 430 -21.39 -47.17 6.13
N ALA A 431 -20.51 -46.55 5.33
CA ALA A 431 -19.10 -46.92 5.32
C ALA A 431 -18.37 -46.40 6.56
N GLY A 432 -17.48 -47.21 7.15
CA GLY A 432 -16.56 -46.76 8.19
C GLY A 432 -15.66 -45.67 7.64
N ASN A 433 -15.68 -44.49 8.26
CA ASN A 433 -14.91 -43.35 7.79
C ASN A 433 -14.36 -42.47 8.91
N LEU A 434 -13.29 -41.77 8.61
CA LEU A 434 -12.65 -40.81 9.48
C LEU A 434 -12.09 -39.71 8.60
N PHE A 435 -12.36 -38.45 8.94
CA PHE A 435 -11.89 -37.33 8.13
C PHE A 435 -11.51 -36.14 8.99
N SER A 436 -10.49 -35.39 8.55
CA SER A 436 -10.16 -34.09 9.14
C SER A 436 -11.21 -33.08 8.70
N GLY A 437 -12.03 -32.60 9.61
CA GLY A 437 -13.17 -31.75 9.28
C GLY A 437 -14.31 -31.92 10.27
N GLU A 438 -15.51 -31.55 9.85
CA GLU A 438 -16.72 -31.54 10.69
C GLU A 438 -17.92 -32.15 9.98
N PHE A 439 -18.68 -32.96 10.70
CA PHE A 439 -20.02 -33.39 10.32
C PHE A 439 -21.04 -32.30 10.68
N LEU A 440 -21.45 -31.50 9.69
CA LEU A 440 -22.26 -30.30 9.91
C LEU A 440 -23.75 -30.59 10.16
N GLY A 441 -24.28 -31.65 9.56
CA GLY A 441 -25.69 -32.00 9.73
C GLY A 441 -26.21 -33.01 8.73
N LEU A 442 -27.54 -33.10 8.68
CA LEU A 442 -28.27 -34.07 7.87
C LEU A 442 -29.25 -33.39 6.91
N ASP A 443 -29.33 -33.89 5.69
CA ASP A 443 -30.46 -33.71 4.79
C ASP A 443 -31.29 -35.00 4.72
N GLY A 444 -32.28 -35.14 5.60
CA GLY A 444 -32.97 -36.42 5.78
C GLY A 444 -32.03 -37.44 6.43
N MET A 445 -31.59 -38.45 5.68
CA MET A 445 -30.63 -39.47 6.13
C MET A 445 -29.27 -39.34 5.41
N ASP A 446 -29.05 -38.22 4.73
CA ASP A 446 -27.85 -37.92 3.96
C ASP A 446 -26.96 -36.93 4.72
N GLY A 447 -25.65 -37.15 4.72
CA GLY A 447 -24.69 -36.32 5.42
C GLY A 447 -24.41 -35.01 4.70
N ILE A 448 -24.23 -33.95 5.49
CA ILE A 448 -23.65 -32.68 5.10
C ILE A 448 -22.37 -32.53 5.91
N LEU A 449 -21.23 -32.52 5.24
CA LEU A 449 -19.91 -32.54 5.85
C LEU A 449 -19.05 -31.39 5.32
N SER A 450 -18.09 -30.95 6.13
CA SER A 450 -17.02 -30.06 5.72
C SER A 450 -15.70 -30.79 5.92
N PHE A 451 -15.05 -31.19 4.83
CA PHE A 451 -13.66 -31.64 4.91
C PHE A 451 -12.74 -30.43 4.98
N GLY A 452 -11.65 -30.56 5.73
CA GLY A 452 -10.62 -29.53 5.87
C GLY A 452 -10.46 -29.03 7.30
N ARG A 453 -9.22 -28.86 7.74
CA ARG A 453 -8.83 -28.13 8.96
C ARG A 453 -7.71 -27.14 8.66
N PRO A 454 -7.62 -26.00 9.38
CA PRO A 454 -6.59 -25.00 9.14
C PRO A 454 -5.18 -25.61 9.17
N PHE A 455 -4.40 -25.35 8.13
CA PHE A 455 -3.06 -25.92 7.98
C PHE A 455 -2.23 -25.11 6.98
N GLU A 456 -1.12 -24.54 7.45
CA GLU A 456 -0.28 -23.60 6.69
C GLU A 456 1.14 -24.13 6.47
N SER A 457 1.27 -25.43 6.20
CA SER A 457 2.58 -26.06 6.01
C SER A 457 2.54 -27.04 4.85
N ARG A 458 3.69 -27.29 4.24
CA ARG A 458 3.81 -28.12 3.02
C ARG A 458 4.56 -29.43 3.27
N PRO A 459 3.87 -30.50 3.71
CA PRO A 459 4.46 -31.83 3.89
C PRO A 459 4.69 -32.54 2.55
N SER A 460 5.66 -33.45 2.50
CA SER A 460 5.96 -34.27 1.32
C SER A 460 5.30 -35.64 1.36
N GLN A 461 4.97 -36.16 2.55
CA GLN A 461 4.40 -37.49 2.72
C GLN A 461 3.47 -37.54 3.94
N LEU A 462 2.36 -38.29 3.83
CA LEU A 462 1.60 -38.79 4.97
C LEU A 462 2.10 -40.19 5.31
N LYS A 463 2.51 -40.38 6.57
CA LYS A 463 2.92 -41.66 7.14
C LYS A 463 1.97 -42.14 8.22
N GLY A 464 2.09 -43.40 8.60
CA GLY A 464 1.42 -43.99 9.75
C GLY A 464 1.36 -45.50 9.61
N TRP A 465 0.32 -46.11 10.17
CA TRP A 465 0.10 -47.56 10.08
C TRP A 465 -1.34 -47.86 9.74
N PHE A 466 -1.55 -48.94 8.98
CA PHE A 466 -2.89 -49.39 8.65
C PHE A 466 -3.01 -50.92 8.65
N LYS A 467 -4.24 -51.39 8.85
CA LYS A 467 -4.68 -52.76 8.56
C LYS A 467 -5.99 -52.71 7.79
N TYR A 468 -6.26 -53.70 6.95
CA TYR A 468 -7.50 -53.73 6.18
C TYR A 468 -8.04 -55.13 6.01
N THR A 469 -9.34 -55.31 6.28
CA THR A 469 -10.08 -56.51 5.91
C THR A 469 -10.96 -56.18 4.72
N GLN A 470 -10.80 -56.92 3.62
CA GLN A 470 -11.57 -56.72 2.40
C GLN A 470 -12.85 -57.56 2.41
N GLY A 471 -13.99 -56.92 2.17
CA GLY A 471 -15.27 -57.60 1.99
C GLY A 471 -15.74 -57.64 0.53
N GLU A 472 -16.62 -58.58 0.21
CA GLU A 472 -17.39 -58.56 -1.04
C GLU A 472 -18.54 -57.56 -0.88
N ILE A 473 -18.72 -56.64 -1.83
CA ILE A 473 -19.79 -55.64 -1.85
C ILE A 473 -21.14 -56.38 -1.76
N ASN A 474 -21.81 -56.22 -0.63
CA ASN A 474 -23.09 -56.85 -0.35
C ASN A 474 -24.24 -55.85 -0.27
N GLN A 475 -23.93 -54.55 -0.19
CA GLN A 475 -24.85 -53.43 -0.25
C GLN A 475 -24.51 -52.52 -1.42
N ASP A 476 -25.43 -52.36 -2.36
CA ASP A 476 -25.35 -51.35 -3.42
C ASP A 476 -26.66 -50.54 -3.60
N ASN A 477 -27.75 -51.02 -2.98
CA ASN A 477 -29.08 -50.41 -2.93
C ASN A 477 -29.63 -49.92 -4.29
N ASN A 478 -29.16 -50.48 -5.40
CA ASN A 478 -29.40 -49.95 -6.75
C ASN A 478 -29.17 -48.43 -6.86
N TYR A 479 -28.12 -47.90 -6.18
CA TYR A 479 -27.84 -46.47 -6.21
C TYR A 479 -27.64 -45.98 -7.66
N PRO A 480 -28.35 -44.92 -8.09
CA PRO A 480 -28.28 -44.45 -9.47
C PRO A 480 -26.91 -43.85 -9.77
N ASN A 481 -26.39 -44.10 -10.99
CA ASN A 481 -25.11 -43.54 -11.46
C ASN A 481 -23.92 -43.85 -10.53
N LYS A 482 -23.96 -44.97 -9.79
CA LYS A 482 -22.80 -45.43 -9.01
C LYS A 482 -21.60 -45.67 -9.95
N PRO A 483 -20.36 -45.44 -9.50
CA PRO A 483 -19.18 -45.64 -10.33
C PRO A 483 -19.00 -47.10 -10.77
N GLU A 484 -18.25 -47.31 -11.85
CA GLU A 484 -17.84 -48.64 -12.28
C GLU A 484 -17.04 -49.35 -11.16
N GLY A 485 -17.34 -50.62 -10.93
CA GLY A 485 -16.75 -51.42 -9.84
C GLY A 485 -17.54 -51.39 -8.54
N ALA A 486 -18.60 -50.59 -8.46
CA ALA A 486 -19.49 -50.50 -7.29
C ALA A 486 -20.66 -51.53 -7.35
N GLU A 487 -20.52 -52.60 -8.13
CA GLU A 487 -21.55 -53.64 -8.26
C GLU A 487 -21.52 -54.63 -7.10
N LYS A 488 -22.72 -55.06 -6.69
CA LYS A 488 -22.85 -56.16 -5.73
C LYS A 488 -22.11 -57.40 -6.25
N GLY A 489 -21.30 -58.01 -5.39
CA GLY A 489 -20.46 -59.16 -5.71
C GLY A 489 -19.03 -58.81 -6.13
N GLN A 490 -18.71 -57.54 -6.38
CA GLN A 490 -17.33 -57.09 -6.55
C GLN A 490 -16.62 -57.02 -5.20
N MET A 491 -15.29 -57.09 -5.20
CA MET A 491 -14.52 -56.88 -3.98
C MET A 491 -14.44 -55.39 -3.67
N ASP A 492 -14.82 -55.03 -2.44
CA ASP A 492 -14.74 -53.67 -1.93
C ASP A 492 -13.27 -53.24 -1.76
N LYS A 493 -13.03 -51.94 -1.57
CA LYS A 493 -11.68 -51.38 -1.40
C LYS A 493 -11.66 -50.36 -0.28
N GLY A 494 -10.58 -50.34 0.48
CA GLY A 494 -10.27 -49.26 1.40
C GLY A 494 -9.62 -48.10 0.64
N LYS A 495 -9.74 -46.89 1.19
CA LYS A 495 -9.02 -45.73 0.65
C LYS A 495 -8.55 -44.81 1.76
N ILE A 496 -7.31 -44.36 1.66
CA ILE A 496 -6.74 -43.30 2.50
C ILE A 496 -6.22 -42.22 1.56
N TYR A 497 -6.52 -40.96 1.81
CA TYR A 497 -5.96 -39.86 1.02
C TYR A 497 -5.69 -38.61 1.85
N ILE A 498 -4.78 -37.80 1.34
CA ILE A 498 -4.42 -36.50 1.86
C ILE A 498 -4.42 -35.47 0.74
N ALA A 499 -4.94 -34.28 1.04
CA ALA A 499 -4.83 -33.10 0.21
C ALA A 499 -4.45 -31.90 1.08
N ILE A 500 -3.61 -31.03 0.54
CA ILE A 500 -3.41 -29.67 1.06
C ILE A 500 -3.82 -28.68 -0.02
N GLY A 501 -4.44 -27.58 0.38
CA GLY A 501 -5.01 -26.64 -0.57
C GLY A 501 -5.35 -25.30 0.04
N ASP A 502 -5.76 -24.38 -0.82
CA ASP A 502 -6.09 -22.99 -0.50
C ASP A 502 -7.57 -22.65 -0.74
N TRP A 503 -8.45 -23.64 -0.56
CA TRP A 503 -9.90 -23.47 -0.68
C TRP A 503 -10.41 -22.26 0.13
N GLU A 504 -11.40 -21.57 -0.41
CA GLU A 504 -12.15 -20.55 0.33
C GLU A 504 -13.41 -21.16 0.96
N PRO A 505 -13.72 -20.86 2.24
CA PRO A 505 -14.93 -21.35 2.87
C PRO A 505 -16.20 -21.00 2.08
N GLN A 506 -16.99 -22.02 1.74
CA GLN A 506 -18.22 -21.90 0.97
C GLN A 506 -19.43 -21.89 1.90
N THR A 507 -20.36 -20.96 1.67
CA THR A 507 -21.65 -20.93 2.38
C THR A 507 -22.77 -21.40 1.45
N PHE A 508 -23.58 -22.34 1.93
CA PHE A 508 -24.73 -22.87 1.20
C PHE A 508 -25.91 -23.12 2.14
N THR A 509 -27.09 -23.34 1.58
CA THR A 509 -28.33 -23.54 2.36
C THR A 509 -28.97 -24.87 1.99
N VAL A 510 -29.29 -25.67 3.00
CA VAL A 510 -30.07 -26.90 2.85
C VAL A 510 -31.30 -26.81 3.76
N LYS A 511 -32.50 -26.94 3.19
CA LYS A 511 -33.78 -26.88 3.93
C LYS A 511 -33.90 -25.68 4.88
N ASN A 512 -33.54 -24.48 4.42
CA ASN A 512 -33.54 -23.22 5.18
C ASN A 512 -32.53 -23.11 6.33
N LYS A 513 -31.58 -24.06 6.47
CA LYS A 513 -30.43 -23.94 7.36
C LYS A 513 -29.19 -23.61 6.55
N SER A 514 -28.46 -22.58 6.98
CA SER A 514 -27.19 -22.18 6.37
C SER A 514 -26.03 -22.97 6.97
N TYR A 515 -25.09 -23.36 6.12
CA TYR A 515 -23.89 -24.11 6.45
C TYR A 515 -22.69 -23.41 5.82
N THR A 516 -21.56 -23.43 6.53
CA THR A 516 -20.26 -23.01 5.99
C THR A 516 -19.32 -24.21 6.04
N ALA A 517 -18.68 -24.51 4.92
CA ALA A 517 -17.74 -25.63 4.79
C ALA A 517 -16.48 -25.18 4.07
N ILE A 518 -15.34 -25.78 4.40
CA ILE A 518 -14.09 -25.56 3.66
C ILE A 518 -14.18 -26.31 2.32
N VAL A 519 -14.27 -27.64 2.40
CA VAL A 519 -14.60 -28.49 1.25
C VAL A 519 -15.94 -29.17 1.52
N PRO A 520 -17.05 -28.66 0.96
CA PRO A 520 -18.38 -29.23 1.20
C PRO A 520 -18.52 -30.62 0.59
N VAL A 521 -19.05 -31.55 1.38
CA VAL A 521 -19.47 -32.87 0.92
C VAL A 521 -20.94 -33.08 1.29
N GLN A 522 -21.77 -33.33 0.29
CA GLN A 522 -23.21 -33.56 0.41
C GLN A 522 -23.54 -34.90 -0.24
N THR A 523 -24.01 -35.88 0.54
CA THR A 523 -24.24 -37.25 0.03
C THR A 523 -25.64 -37.45 -0.56
N ASN A 524 -26.52 -36.45 -0.45
CA ASN A 524 -27.86 -36.53 -1.04
C ASN A 524 -27.75 -36.55 -2.56
N LYS A 525 -28.17 -37.66 -3.18
CA LYS A 525 -28.12 -37.90 -4.63
C LYS A 525 -28.70 -36.78 -5.51
N ASN A 526 -29.63 -35.98 -5.01
CA ASN A 526 -30.28 -34.92 -5.80
C ASN A 526 -29.45 -33.63 -5.86
N VAL A 527 -28.52 -33.44 -4.92
CA VAL A 527 -27.67 -32.25 -4.77
C VAL A 527 -26.22 -32.67 -4.45
N GLN A 528 -25.83 -33.86 -4.93
CA GLN A 528 -24.60 -34.52 -4.49
C GLN A 528 -23.39 -33.67 -4.85
N GLN A 529 -22.51 -33.50 -3.86
CA GLN A 529 -21.20 -32.87 -4.02
C GLN A 529 -20.22 -33.72 -3.24
N LEU A 530 -19.23 -34.28 -3.93
CA LEU A 530 -18.21 -35.15 -3.35
C LEU A 530 -16.85 -34.48 -3.46
N PHE A 531 -15.87 -35.00 -2.73
CA PHE A 531 -14.49 -34.53 -2.85
C PHE A 531 -13.96 -34.81 -4.27
N ASP A 532 -13.53 -33.76 -4.98
CA ASP A 532 -12.89 -33.88 -6.29
C ASP A 532 -11.37 -33.79 -6.13
N SER A 533 -10.68 -34.89 -6.41
CA SER A 533 -9.22 -34.93 -6.38
C SER A 533 -8.56 -34.04 -7.43
N ASN A 534 -9.29 -33.52 -8.42
CA ASN A 534 -8.80 -32.62 -9.46
C ASN A 534 -9.15 -31.14 -9.23
N ASP A 535 -9.74 -30.80 -8.08
CA ASP A 535 -10.04 -29.42 -7.70
C ASP A 535 -8.80 -28.51 -7.85
N GLU A 536 -8.98 -27.34 -8.48
CA GLU A 536 -7.90 -26.38 -8.77
C GLU A 536 -7.27 -25.77 -7.51
N HIS A 537 -7.98 -25.80 -6.38
CA HIS A 537 -7.48 -25.37 -5.08
C HIS A 537 -6.54 -26.38 -4.41
N ILE A 538 -6.44 -27.61 -4.94
CA ILE A 538 -5.49 -28.60 -4.45
C ILE A 538 -4.07 -28.20 -4.86
N ILE A 539 -3.23 -27.96 -3.86
CA ILE A 539 -1.80 -27.66 -4.01
C ILE A 539 -1.00 -28.95 -4.10
N ALA A 540 -1.32 -29.93 -3.26
CA ALA A 540 -0.73 -31.26 -3.34
C ALA A 540 -1.71 -32.34 -2.88
N TYR A 541 -1.61 -33.52 -3.51
CA TYR A 541 -2.52 -34.64 -3.27
C TYR A 541 -1.75 -35.97 -3.30
N GLY A 542 -2.18 -36.91 -2.47
CA GLY A 542 -1.75 -38.30 -2.52
C GLY A 542 -2.85 -39.22 -2.00
N GLU A 543 -2.86 -40.46 -2.48
CA GLU A 543 -3.81 -41.49 -2.05
C GLU A 543 -3.19 -42.89 -2.02
N LEU A 544 -3.77 -43.75 -1.20
CA LEU A 544 -3.59 -45.19 -1.21
C LEU A 544 -4.97 -45.85 -1.37
N VAL A 545 -5.13 -46.67 -2.41
CA VAL A 545 -6.28 -47.56 -2.59
C VAL A 545 -5.85 -48.96 -2.16
N ILE A 546 -6.60 -49.55 -1.23
CA ILE A 546 -6.29 -50.86 -0.63
C ILE A 546 -7.28 -51.87 -1.20
N ASP A 547 -6.81 -52.73 -2.09
CA ASP A 547 -7.63 -53.66 -2.87
C ASP A 547 -7.45 -55.14 -2.48
N LYS A 548 -6.86 -55.38 -1.31
CA LYS A 548 -6.65 -56.71 -0.73
C LYS A 548 -6.63 -56.63 0.80
N THR A 549 -6.91 -57.74 1.46
CA THR A 549 -6.74 -57.84 2.92
C THR A 549 -5.27 -57.67 3.30
N VAL A 550 -5.01 -56.83 4.31
CA VAL A 550 -3.74 -56.58 4.97
C VAL A 550 -3.92 -56.97 6.44
N ALA A 551 -3.50 -58.19 6.77
CA ALA A 551 -3.83 -58.86 8.04
C ALA A 551 -2.96 -58.43 9.22
N ASP A 552 -1.75 -57.94 8.94
CA ASP A 552 -0.80 -57.40 9.92
C ASP A 552 -0.61 -55.89 9.67
N TRP A 553 -0.17 -55.13 10.67
CA TRP A 553 0.09 -53.70 10.52
C TRP A 553 1.15 -53.45 9.43
N GLU A 554 0.78 -52.65 8.43
CA GLU A 554 1.66 -52.23 7.34
C GLU A 554 1.89 -50.72 7.45
N GLU A 555 3.13 -50.28 7.17
CA GLU A 555 3.47 -48.86 7.16
C GLU A 555 2.71 -48.16 6.02
N LEU A 556 1.93 -47.14 6.38
CA LEU A 556 1.32 -46.22 5.45
C LEU A 556 2.39 -45.24 4.97
N ALA A 557 2.55 -45.09 3.66
CA ALA A 557 3.40 -44.07 3.06
C ALA A 557 2.72 -43.53 1.79
N ILE A 558 2.14 -42.33 1.88
CA ILE A 558 1.46 -41.65 0.77
C ILE A 558 2.27 -40.40 0.40
N ASP A 559 2.93 -40.45 -0.75
CA ASP A 559 3.63 -39.29 -1.31
C ASP A 559 2.64 -38.23 -1.82
N LEU A 560 2.87 -36.98 -1.44
CA LEU A 560 2.10 -35.84 -1.95
C LEU A 560 2.70 -35.37 -3.27
N THR A 561 1.93 -35.47 -4.35
CA THR A 561 2.29 -34.87 -5.64
C THR A 561 1.87 -33.41 -5.64
N TYR A 562 2.85 -32.50 -5.71
CA TYR A 562 2.63 -31.06 -5.79
C TYR A 562 2.24 -30.63 -7.21
N ARG A 563 1.23 -29.77 -7.30
CA ARG A 563 0.71 -29.13 -8.53
C ARG A 563 0.96 -27.62 -8.55
N SER A 564 1.36 -27.05 -7.42
CA SER A 564 1.60 -25.63 -7.24
C SER A 564 2.55 -25.40 -6.05
N ASP A 565 3.21 -24.24 -6.00
CA ASP A 565 4.03 -23.79 -4.88
C ASP A 565 3.32 -22.77 -3.96
N ARG A 566 2.01 -22.56 -4.17
CA ARG A 566 1.16 -21.72 -3.31
C ARG A 566 1.23 -22.17 -1.85
N LYS A 567 0.99 -21.23 -0.93
CA LYS A 567 0.89 -21.53 0.49
C LYS A 567 -0.50 -22.10 0.81
N PRO A 568 -0.61 -23.31 1.40
CA PRO A 568 -1.90 -23.89 1.76
C PRO A 568 -2.54 -23.15 2.92
N LYS A 569 -3.87 -23.24 2.99
CA LYS A 569 -4.70 -22.77 4.11
C LYS A 569 -5.29 -23.94 4.90
N TYR A 570 -5.50 -25.09 4.26
CA TYR A 570 -6.19 -26.23 4.84
C TYR A 570 -5.55 -27.57 4.46
N ILE A 571 -5.72 -28.55 5.34
CA ILE A 571 -5.41 -29.96 5.13
C ILE A 571 -6.69 -30.80 5.19
N VAL A 572 -6.81 -31.75 4.27
CA VAL A 572 -7.84 -32.78 4.23
C VAL A 572 -7.13 -34.13 4.34
N ILE A 573 -7.48 -34.94 5.33
CA ILE A 573 -7.09 -36.35 5.45
C ILE A 573 -8.36 -37.15 5.60
N VAL A 574 -8.53 -38.22 4.83
CA VAL A 574 -9.70 -39.10 4.89
C VAL A 574 -9.28 -40.54 4.79
N GLY A 575 -9.81 -41.37 5.70
CA GLY A 575 -9.80 -42.82 5.62
C GLY A 575 -11.22 -43.36 5.46
N THR A 576 -11.40 -44.38 4.62
CA THR A 576 -12.66 -45.12 4.48
C THR A 576 -12.41 -46.61 4.29
N SER A 577 -13.23 -47.45 4.93
CA SER A 577 -13.21 -48.90 4.73
C SER A 577 -13.90 -49.35 3.42
N SER A 578 -14.74 -48.48 2.84
CA SER A 578 -15.44 -48.73 1.57
C SER A 578 -15.33 -47.52 0.66
N ILE A 579 -14.67 -47.69 -0.49
CA ILE A 579 -14.33 -46.60 -1.42
C ILE A 579 -15.56 -45.91 -2.02
N TYR A 580 -16.68 -46.63 -2.15
CA TYR A 580 -17.95 -46.10 -2.69
C TYR A 580 -18.98 -45.75 -1.59
N GLY A 581 -18.51 -45.58 -0.35
CA GLY A 581 -19.36 -45.36 0.81
C GLY A 581 -20.24 -44.10 0.76
N ASP A 582 -19.78 -43.08 0.03
CA ASP A 582 -20.50 -41.84 -0.28
C ASP A 582 -21.65 -42.01 -1.29
N TYR A 583 -21.68 -43.13 -2.00
CA TYR A 583 -22.82 -43.64 -2.77
C TYR A 583 -23.67 -44.64 -1.96
N PHE A 584 -23.36 -44.85 -0.68
CA PHE A 584 -23.97 -45.88 0.18
C PHE A 584 -23.83 -47.29 -0.42
N VAL A 585 -22.66 -47.55 -1.02
CA VAL A 585 -22.28 -48.84 -1.60
C VAL A 585 -21.02 -49.37 -0.91
N GLY A 586 -20.99 -50.66 -0.60
CA GLY A 586 -19.83 -51.32 -0.02
C GLY A 586 -20.14 -52.67 0.62
N SER A 587 -19.18 -53.17 1.39
CA SER A 587 -19.33 -54.38 2.20
C SER A 587 -19.40 -54.06 3.69
N ASP A 588 -20.35 -54.66 4.40
CA ASP A 588 -20.37 -54.62 5.87
C ASP A 588 -19.31 -55.51 6.55
N GLN A 589 -18.49 -56.21 5.75
CA GLN A 589 -17.30 -56.93 6.20
C GLN A 589 -16.00 -56.13 6.01
N SER A 590 -16.07 -54.99 5.33
CA SER A 590 -14.90 -54.14 5.12
C SER A 590 -14.55 -53.35 6.39
N VAL A 591 -13.30 -53.48 6.83
CA VAL A 591 -12.79 -52.79 8.03
C VAL A 591 -11.41 -52.24 7.76
N LEU A 592 -11.21 -50.95 8.06
CA LEU A 592 -9.93 -50.26 8.02
C LEU A 592 -9.53 -49.87 9.43
N TRP A 593 -8.30 -50.19 9.84
CA TRP A 593 -7.69 -49.62 11.04
C TRP A 593 -6.62 -48.61 10.64
N LEU A 594 -6.52 -47.52 11.39
CA LEU A 594 -5.52 -46.47 11.24
C LEU A 594 -4.87 -46.19 12.59
N ASP A 595 -3.56 -45.98 12.57
CA ASP A 595 -2.78 -45.64 13.76
C ASP A 595 -1.56 -44.75 13.44
N ASP A 596 -1.09 -44.03 14.45
CA ASP A 596 0.15 -43.22 14.47
C ASP A 596 0.41 -42.37 13.21
N LEU A 597 -0.59 -41.61 12.75
CA LEU A 597 -0.43 -40.78 11.56
C LEU A 597 0.61 -39.66 11.77
N SER A 598 1.46 -39.42 10.78
CA SER A 598 2.48 -38.36 10.85
C SER A 598 2.74 -37.74 9.48
N LEU A 599 3.38 -36.57 9.49
CA LEU A 599 3.75 -35.84 8.27
C LEU A 599 5.26 -35.73 8.16
N GLU A 600 5.76 -36.09 6.99
CA GLU A 600 7.14 -35.79 6.60
C GLU A 600 7.19 -34.46 5.85
N TYR A 601 8.30 -33.75 6.00
CA TYR A 601 8.50 -32.45 5.38
C TYR A 601 9.70 -32.47 4.43
N PRO A 602 9.58 -31.83 3.26
CA PRO A 602 10.67 -31.79 2.30
C PRO A 602 11.85 -30.99 2.85
N THR A 603 13.04 -31.38 2.41
CA THR A 603 14.31 -30.67 2.65
C THR A 603 14.79 -29.90 1.42
N THR A 604 14.16 -30.12 0.27
CA THR A 604 14.41 -29.46 -1.01
C THR A 604 13.09 -29.25 -1.76
N TYR A 605 13.08 -28.44 -2.82
CA TYR A 605 11.88 -28.22 -3.64
C TYR A 605 11.32 -29.52 -4.22
N PRO A 606 10.02 -29.83 -4.03
CA PRO A 606 9.40 -30.93 -4.74
C PRO A 606 9.22 -30.59 -6.22
N THR A 607 9.16 -31.62 -7.07
CA THR A 607 8.77 -31.43 -8.47
C THR A 607 7.29 -31.04 -8.53
N ILE A 608 7.00 -29.91 -9.15
CA ILE A 608 5.64 -29.42 -9.38
C ILE A 608 5.18 -29.95 -10.74
N LYS A 609 4.05 -30.66 -10.77
CA LYS A 609 3.47 -31.27 -11.98
C LYS A 609 2.44 -30.39 -12.67
#